data_AF-A0AAP3FD06-F1
#
_entry.id   AF-A0AAP3FD06-F1
#
_cell.length_a   1.000
_cell.length_b   1.000
_cell.length_c   1.000
_cell.angle_alpha   90.00
_cell.angle_beta   90.00
_cell.angle_gamma   90.00
#
_symmetry.space_group_name_H-M   'P 1'
#
loop_
_entity.id
_entity.type
_entity.pdbx_description
1 polymer ?
#
loop_
_entity_poly.entity_id
_entity_poly.type
_entity_poly.pdbx_seq_one_letter_code
_entity_poly.pdbx_strand_id
1 'polypeptide(L)'
;MNKKQSTLKVDSILEYYDNPQLLTARDCFDTLYLCLLYEDTPECKYTAIRISSKRLQDFCIGKKDLRSLFISPESNLEYFDVRYSNNSLVLDSKISTTISEERLPDEGYYLETTGKESIVVNIPVKDKGLFTELVRKFGWACM
;
A
#
# COMPACT_ATOMS: atom_id res chain seq x y z
N MET A 1 -24.71 -12.50 7.83
CA MET A 1 -24.31 -11.07 7.87
C MET A 1 -23.24 -10.86 6.80
N ASN A 2 -23.60 -10.28 5.65
CA ASN A 2 -22.67 -10.10 4.53
C ASN A 2 -21.69 -8.98 4.86
N LYS A 3 -20.47 -9.33 5.31
CA LYS A 3 -19.36 -8.38 5.36
C LYS A 3 -19.10 -7.92 3.93
N LYS A 4 -19.32 -6.63 3.63
CA LYS A 4 -18.98 -6.02 2.33
C LYS A 4 -17.47 -5.91 2.23
N GLN A 5 -16.84 -7.01 1.86
CA GLN A 5 -15.43 -7.03 1.49
C GLN A 5 -15.30 -6.35 0.13
N SER A 6 -14.56 -5.24 0.09
CA SER A 6 -14.28 -4.56 -1.17
C SER A 6 -12.91 -5.01 -1.68
N THR A 7 -12.79 -5.23 -2.99
CA THR A 7 -11.52 -5.66 -3.60
C THR A 7 -10.75 -4.43 -4.04
N LEU A 8 -9.54 -4.27 -3.51
CA LEU A 8 -8.63 -3.20 -3.89
C LEU A 8 -7.73 -3.66 -5.04
N LYS A 9 -7.55 -2.78 -6.02
CA LYS A 9 -6.55 -2.94 -7.06
C LYS A 9 -5.30 -2.17 -6.66
N VAL A 10 -4.15 -2.85 -6.65
CA VAL A 10 -2.86 -2.19 -6.47
C VAL A 10 -2.68 -1.18 -7.60
N ASP A 11 -2.45 0.07 -7.22
CA ASP A 11 -2.19 1.18 -8.13
C ASP A 11 -0.68 1.31 -8.35
N SER A 12 0.09 1.44 -7.26
CA SER A 12 1.55 1.52 -7.30
C SER A 12 2.16 0.90 -6.03
N ILE A 13 3.31 0.24 -6.15
CA ILE A 13 4.09 -0.18 -4.98
C ILE A 13 5.15 0.90 -4.74
N LEU A 14 5.10 1.53 -3.56
CA LEU A 14 6.02 2.61 -3.19
C LEU A 14 7.31 2.06 -2.59
N GLU A 15 7.22 0.98 -1.82
CA GLU A 15 8.35 0.36 -1.14
C GLU A 15 8.19 -1.17 -1.17
N TYR A 16 9.25 -1.87 -1.54
CA TYR A 16 9.27 -3.33 -1.67
C TYR A 16 10.56 -3.90 -1.06
N TYR A 17 10.40 -4.88 -0.16
CA TYR A 17 11.49 -5.68 0.40
C TYR A 17 11.25 -7.16 0.06
N ASP A 18 10.83 -7.99 1.01
CA ASP A 18 10.34 -9.36 0.73
C ASP A 18 8.88 -9.39 0.29
N ASN A 19 8.08 -8.53 0.92
CA ASN A 19 6.69 -8.24 0.61
C ASN A 19 6.56 -6.74 0.34
N PRO A 20 5.53 -6.29 -0.42
CA PRO A 20 5.31 -4.87 -0.61
C PRO A 20 5.02 -4.23 0.76
N GLN A 21 5.92 -3.40 1.26
CA GLN A 21 5.77 -2.80 2.59
C GLN A 21 4.82 -1.61 2.54
N LEU A 22 4.91 -0.84 1.46
CA LEU A 22 4.08 0.34 1.25
C LEU A 22 3.57 0.34 -0.18
N LEU A 23 2.25 0.42 -0.33
CA LEU A 23 1.60 0.44 -1.64
C LEU A 23 0.38 1.36 -1.63
N THR A 24 0.04 1.86 -2.80
CA THR A 24 -1.22 2.53 -3.05
C THR A 24 -2.17 1.55 -3.72
N ALA A 25 -3.44 1.61 -3.34
CA ALA A 25 -4.47 0.80 -3.93
C ALA A 25 -5.76 1.60 -4.12
N ARG A 26 -6.56 1.24 -5.10
CA ARG A 26 -7.85 1.85 -5.37
C ARG A 26 -8.98 0.85 -5.28
N ASP A 27 -10.12 1.31 -4.78
CA ASP A 27 -11.35 0.54 -4.82
C ASP A 27 -12.09 0.72 -6.16
N CYS A 28 -13.18 -0.02 -6.38
CA CYS A 28 -14.08 0.13 -7.51
C CYS A 28 -14.65 1.54 -7.69
N PHE A 29 -14.69 2.35 -6.62
CA PHE A 29 -15.11 3.76 -6.67
C PHE A 29 -13.96 4.75 -6.96
N ASP A 30 -12.78 4.27 -7.35
CA ASP A 30 -11.57 5.08 -7.58
C ASP A 30 -11.04 5.80 -6.33
N THR A 31 -11.56 5.45 -5.15
CA THR A 31 -11.05 5.93 -3.86
C THR A 31 -9.64 5.40 -3.66
N LEU A 32 -8.70 6.31 -3.43
CA LEU A 32 -7.28 6.01 -3.23
C LEU A 32 -6.98 5.74 -1.76
N TYR A 33 -6.27 4.64 -1.54
CA TYR A 33 -5.83 4.16 -0.24
C TYR A 33 -4.32 4.00 -0.21
N LEU A 34 -3.70 4.45 0.88
CA LEU A 34 -2.30 4.15 1.18
C LEU A 34 -2.26 2.99 2.17
N CYS A 35 -1.69 1.86 1.77
CA CYS A 35 -1.63 0.63 2.53
C CYS A 35 -0.21 0.40 3.05
N LEU A 36 -0.07 0.33 4.37
CA LEU A 36 1.18 0.02 5.08
C LEU A 36 1.11 -1.38 5.67
N LEU A 37 2.05 -2.24 5.33
CA LEU A 37 2.16 -3.58 5.90
C LEU A 37 2.48 -3.48 7.40
N TYR A 38 1.77 -4.27 8.22
CA TYR A 38 2.06 -4.36 9.65
C TYR A 38 2.26 -5.80 10.14
N GLU A 39 1.79 -6.79 9.38
CA GLU A 39 1.95 -8.21 9.71
C GLU A 39 2.05 -9.00 8.41
N ASP A 40 3.11 -9.77 8.22
CA ASP A 40 3.34 -10.57 7.01
C ASP A 40 3.07 -12.07 7.21
N THR A 41 2.95 -12.53 8.47
CA THR A 41 2.68 -13.93 8.82
C THR A 41 1.44 -14.08 9.70
N PRO A 42 0.51 -15.04 9.43
CA PRO A 42 0.53 -16.04 8.35
C PRO A 42 0.08 -15.52 6.97
N GLU A 43 -0.50 -14.32 6.92
CA GLU A 43 -0.93 -13.65 5.68
C GLU A 43 -0.58 -12.17 5.78
N CYS A 44 -0.27 -11.52 4.65
CA CYS A 44 0.03 -10.10 4.64
C CYS A 44 -1.22 -9.26 5.00
N LYS A 45 -1.11 -8.49 6.08
CA LYS A 45 -2.09 -7.53 6.57
C LYS A 45 -1.51 -6.13 6.54
N TYR A 46 -2.35 -5.22 6.08
CA TYR A 46 -2.01 -3.84 5.87
C TYR A 46 -2.99 -2.94 6.62
N THR A 47 -2.48 -1.85 7.15
CA THR A 47 -3.30 -0.73 7.59
C THR A 47 -3.41 0.24 6.44
N ALA A 48 -4.63 0.49 5.99
CA ALA A 48 -4.92 1.41 4.91
C ALA A 48 -5.59 2.68 5.43
N ILE A 49 -5.18 3.82 4.90
CA ILE A 49 -5.84 5.11 5.12
C ILE A 49 -6.29 5.68 3.78
N ARG A 50 -7.41 6.40 3.77
CA ARG A 50 -7.79 7.19 2.60
C ARG A 50 -6.84 8.36 2.46
N ILE A 51 -6.34 8.56 1.23
CA ILE A 51 -5.42 9.66 0.92
C ILE A 51 -5.82 10.29 -0.41
N SER A 52 -5.80 11.62 -0.49
CA SER A 52 -5.94 12.33 -1.75
C SER A 52 -4.66 12.23 -2.57
N SER A 53 -4.79 12.32 -3.90
CA SER A 53 -3.63 12.36 -4.80
C SER A 53 -2.65 13.48 -4.44
N LYS A 54 -3.15 14.62 -3.92
CA LYS A 54 -2.32 15.74 -3.48
C LYS A 54 -1.44 15.36 -2.27
N ARG A 55 -2.01 14.77 -1.22
CA ARG A 55 -1.23 14.34 -0.06
C ARG A 55 -0.28 13.19 -0.37
N LEU A 56 -0.71 12.26 -1.22
CA LEU A 56 0.17 11.21 -1.70
C LEU A 56 1.37 11.82 -2.45
N GLN A 57 1.13 12.78 -3.34
CA GLN A 57 2.20 13.46 -4.06
C GLN A 57 3.15 14.20 -3.11
N ASP A 58 2.64 14.93 -2.11
CA ASP A 58 3.47 15.60 -1.09
C ASP A 58 4.35 14.59 -0.33
N PHE A 59 3.84 13.40 -0.03
CA PHE A 59 4.65 12.31 0.55
C PHE A 59 5.67 11.77 -0.44
N CYS A 60 5.27 11.54 -1.70
CA CYS A 60 6.16 11.01 -2.72
C CYS A 60 7.35 11.95 -3.03
N ILE A 61 7.18 13.27 -2.90
CA ILE A 61 8.25 14.26 -3.07
C ILE A 61 9.01 14.56 -1.77
N GLY A 62 8.77 13.79 -0.70
CA GLY A 62 9.46 13.93 0.58
C GLY A 62 9.08 15.16 1.41
N LYS A 63 7.95 15.83 1.11
CA LYS A 63 7.48 16.98 1.93
C LYS A 63 6.78 16.57 3.21
N LYS A 64 6.23 15.36 3.25
CA LYS A 64 5.58 14.79 4.43
C LYS A 64 6.22 13.46 4.75
N ASP A 65 6.36 13.17 6.03
CA ASP A 65 6.73 11.85 6.49
C ASP A 65 5.51 10.91 6.47
N LEU A 66 5.78 9.61 6.39
CA LEU A 66 4.76 8.58 6.35
C LEU A 66 3.92 8.56 7.62
N ARG A 67 4.54 8.70 8.80
CA ARG A 67 3.86 8.63 10.09
C ARG A 67 2.83 9.74 10.25
N SER A 68 3.13 10.97 9.83
CA SER A 68 2.20 12.10 9.81
C SER A 68 0.97 11.88 8.95
N LEU A 69 1.09 11.07 7.88
CA LEU A 69 -0.09 10.66 7.10
C LEU A 69 -1.02 9.76 7.91
N PHE A 70 -0.46 8.86 8.70
CA PHE A 70 -1.23 7.94 9.55
C PHE A 70 -1.69 8.57 10.87
N ILE A 71 -0.95 9.50 11.47
CA ILE A 71 -1.40 10.18 12.70
C ILE A 71 -2.54 11.16 12.40
N SER A 72 -2.49 11.84 11.24
CA SER A 72 -3.48 12.82 10.83
C SER A 72 -3.97 12.55 9.39
N PRO A 73 -4.72 11.46 9.17
CA PRO A 73 -5.37 11.17 7.89
C PRO A 73 -6.43 12.21 7.54
N GLU A 74 -6.71 12.38 6.24
CA GLU A 74 -7.73 13.33 5.75
C GLU A 74 -9.15 12.92 6.12
N SER A 75 -9.37 11.62 6.35
CA SER A 75 -10.69 11.04 6.58
C SER A 75 -10.94 10.76 8.05
N ASN A 76 -11.04 11.79 8.90
CA ASN A 76 -11.49 11.68 10.31
C ASN A 76 -10.92 10.49 11.11
N LEU A 77 -9.62 10.19 10.99
CA LEU A 77 -8.97 9.05 11.68
C LEU A 77 -9.53 7.67 11.29
N GLU A 78 -10.09 7.50 10.08
CA GLU A 78 -10.54 6.21 9.57
C GLU A 78 -9.36 5.35 9.08
N TYR A 79 -9.09 4.26 9.79
CA TYR A 79 -8.14 3.22 9.39
C TYR A 79 -8.90 1.98 8.93
N PHE A 80 -8.46 1.38 7.83
CA PHE A 80 -9.05 0.19 7.23
C PHE A 80 -8.04 -0.96 7.29
N ASP A 81 -8.46 -2.14 7.72
CA ASP A 81 -7.62 -3.33 7.60
C ASP A 81 -7.73 -3.88 6.17
N VAL A 82 -6.61 -4.06 5.49
CA VAL A 82 -6.54 -4.70 4.17
C VAL A 82 -5.79 -6.01 4.32
N ARG A 83 -6.32 -7.08 3.75
CA ARG A 83 -5.70 -8.41 3.78
C ARG A 83 -5.43 -8.88 2.37
N TYR A 84 -4.28 -9.48 2.15
CA TYR A 84 -3.99 -10.14 0.90
C TYR A 84 -4.57 -11.55 0.90
N SER A 85 -5.59 -11.81 0.08
CA SER A 85 -6.29 -13.10 0.01
C SER A 85 -6.59 -13.47 -1.44
N ASN A 86 -6.36 -14.73 -1.82
CA ASN A 86 -6.61 -15.24 -3.18
C ASN A 86 -6.02 -14.35 -4.30
N ASN A 87 -4.74 -13.96 -4.18
CA ASN A 87 -4.04 -13.07 -5.12
C ASN A 87 -4.66 -11.66 -5.28
N SER A 88 -5.51 -11.22 -4.34
CA SER A 88 -6.15 -9.91 -4.39
C SER A 88 -6.09 -9.23 -3.02
N LEU A 89 -6.00 -7.90 -3.01
CA LEU A 89 -6.14 -7.13 -1.77
C LEU A 89 -7.64 -6.98 -1.47
N VAL A 90 -8.02 -7.35 -0.26
CA VAL A 90 -9.39 -7.26 0.22
C VAL A 90 -9.42 -6.27 1.38
N LEU A 91 -10.13 -5.16 1.19
CA LEU A 91 -10.42 -4.21 2.24
C LEU A 91 -11.52 -4.77 3.15
N ASP A 92 -11.17 -4.94 4.42
CA ASP A 92 -12.11 -5.30 5.46
C ASP A 92 -13.00 -4.08 5.77
N SER A 93 -14.30 -4.31 5.97
CA SER A 93 -15.22 -3.23 6.29
C SER A 93 -15.01 -2.68 7.71
N LYS A 94 -14.10 -3.26 8.50
CA LYS A 94 -13.79 -2.80 9.84
C LYS A 94 -13.01 -1.49 9.75
N ILE A 95 -13.68 -0.42 10.15
CA ILE A 95 -13.09 0.90 10.32
C ILE A 95 -12.66 1.01 11.77
N SER A 96 -11.38 1.22 12.01
CA SER A 96 -10.87 1.64 13.31
C SER A 96 -10.74 3.16 13.32
N THR A 97 -11.04 3.79 14.45
CA THR A 97 -10.77 5.23 14.68
C THR A 97 -9.48 5.46 15.44
N THR A 98 -8.83 4.38 15.87
CA THR A 98 -7.58 4.40 16.61
C THR A 98 -6.60 3.40 16.02
N ILE A 99 -5.31 3.75 16.04
CA ILE A 99 -4.19 2.92 15.64
C ILE A 99 -3.19 2.89 16.79
N SER A 100 -2.68 1.71 17.14
CA SER A 100 -1.64 1.57 18.16
C SER A 100 -0.30 2.07 17.65
N GLU A 101 0.56 2.57 18.54
CA GLU A 101 1.91 3.06 18.17
C GLU A 101 2.77 1.99 17.50
N GLU A 102 2.59 0.72 17.87
CA GLU A 102 3.25 -0.45 17.25
C GLU A 102 2.90 -0.65 15.76
N ARG A 103 1.78 -0.10 15.29
CA ARG A 103 1.37 -0.13 13.87
C ARG A 103 1.74 1.14 13.12
N LEU A 104 2.16 2.18 13.83
CA LEU A 104 2.61 3.41 13.20
C LEU A 104 4.03 3.21 12.67
N PRO A 105 4.34 3.74 11.48
CA PRO A 105 5.70 3.73 10.99
C PRO A 105 6.58 4.65 11.84
N ASP A 106 7.89 4.45 11.74
CA ASP A 106 8.89 5.27 12.41
C ASP A 106 8.79 6.75 12.01
N GLU A 107 9.16 7.61 12.96
CA GLU A 107 9.22 9.05 12.73
C GLU A 107 10.32 9.38 11.72
N GLY A 108 10.03 10.31 10.80
CA GLY A 108 11.01 10.77 9.83
C GLY A 108 11.24 9.83 8.65
N TYR A 109 10.37 8.86 8.40
CA TYR A 109 10.37 8.13 7.14
C TYR A 109 9.81 9.02 6.01
N TYR A 110 10.67 9.41 5.08
CA TYR A 110 10.31 10.14 3.85
C TYR A 110 10.54 9.23 2.65
N LEU A 111 9.66 9.32 1.64
CA LEU A 111 9.90 8.58 0.40
C LEU A 111 11.07 9.22 -0.34
N GLU A 112 12.24 8.59 -0.32
CA GLU A 112 13.41 9.01 -1.10
C GLU A 112 13.24 8.63 -2.58
N THR A 113 12.43 9.40 -3.31
CA THR A 113 12.34 9.30 -4.77
C THR A 113 13.49 10.00 -5.51
N THR A 114 14.42 10.64 -4.80
CA THR A 114 15.51 11.49 -5.35
C THR A 114 16.62 10.72 -6.10
N GLY A 115 16.34 9.53 -6.62
CA GLY A 115 17.32 8.76 -7.39
C GLY A 115 16.88 7.39 -7.90
N LYS A 116 15.68 6.91 -7.53
CA LYS A 116 15.11 5.69 -8.07
C LYS A 116 14.08 6.07 -9.13
N GLU A 117 14.45 5.87 -10.39
CA GLU A 117 13.59 5.95 -11.55
C GLU A 117 12.27 5.24 -11.23
N SER A 118 11.18 5.99 -11.13
CA SER A 118 9.86 5.43 -10.86
C SER A 118 9.48 4.57 -12.06
N ILE A 119 9.70 3.26 -11.96
CA ILE A 119 9.08 2.30 -12.86
C ILE A 119 7.60 2.25 -12.51
N VAL A 120 6.84 3.15 -13.14
CA VAL A 120 5.38 3.02 -13.24
C VAL A 120 5.14 1.79 -14.09
N VAL A 121 5.07 0.61 -13.47
CA VAL A 121 4.67 -0.61 -14.17
C VAL A 121 3.15 -0.54 -14.33
N ASN A 122 2.68 0.10 -15.40
CA ASN A 122 1.31 -0.04 -15.84
C ASN A 122 1.12 -1.48 -16.32
N ILE A 123 0.68 -2.37 -15.41
CA ILE A 123 0.48 -3.78 -15.74
C ILE A 123 -0.95 -3.93 -16.28
N PRO A 124 -1.16 -4.09 -17.59
CA PRO A 124 -2.46 -4.50 -18.08
C PRO A 124 -2.77 -5.87 -17.49
N VAL A 125 -3.87 -5.96 -16.77
CA VAL A 125 -4.26 -7.10 -15.90
C VAL A 125 -4.68 -8.35 -16.69
N LYS A 126 -4.03 -8.65 -17.83
CA LYS A 126 -4.45 -9.74 -18.72
C LYS A 126 -3.48 -10.89 -18.93
N ASP A 127 -2.21 -10.80 -18.54
CA ASP A 127 -1.28 -11.91 -18.78
C ASP A 127 -0.41 -12.24 -17.56
N LYS A 128 -0.80 -13.30 -16.86
CA LYS A 128 -0.10 -13.87 -15.69
C LYS A 128 1.29 -14.45 -16.01
N GLY A 129 1.75 -14.40 -17.27
CA GLY A 129 3.05 -14.94 -17.71
C GLY A 129 4.22 -13.93 -17.73
N LEU A 130 3.93 -12.62 -17.66
CA LEU A 130 4.96 -11.58 -17.80
C LEU A 130 5.73 -11.28 -16.50
N PHE A 131 5.14 -11.60 -15.34
CA PHE A 131 5.81 -11.42 -14.05
C PHE A 131 7.05 -12.32 -13.90
N THR A 132 6.99 -13.56 -14.39
CA THR A 132 8.12 -14.51 -14.28
C THR A 132 9.33 -14.11 -15.13
N GLU A 133 9.12 -13.34 -16.19
CA GLU A 133 10.22 -12.88 -17.06
C GLU A 133 10.86 -11.58 -16.56
N LEU A 134 10.07 -10.68 -15.96
CA LEU A 134 10.58 -9.48 -15.30
C LEU A 134 11.44 -9.81 -14.07
N VAL A 135 11.03 -10.77 -13.24
CA VAL A 135 11.82 -11.23 -12.09
C VAL A 135 13.14 -11.87 -12.54
N ARG A 136 13.17 -12.56 -13.69
CA ARG A 136 14.40 -13.10 -14.29
C ARG A 136 15.33 -12.04 -14.86
N LYS A 137 14.78 -10.96 -15.42
CA LYS A 137 15.58 -9.92 -16.10
C LYS A 137 16.19 -8.89 -15.14
N PHE A 138 15.58 -8.69 -13.96
CA PHE A 138 16.07 -7.77 -12.93
C PHE A 138 16.92 -8.42 -11.82
N GLY A 139 17.29 -9.70 -11.96
CA GLY A 139 18.39 -10.28 -11.18
C GLY A 139 18.13 -10.47 -9.68
N TRP A 140 16.88 -10.56 -9.24
CA TRP A 140 16.56 -11.02 -7.88
C TRP A 140 16.53 -12.54 -7.85
N ALA A 141 17.68 -13.15 -8.14
CA ALA A 141 17.95 -14.51 -7.71
C ALA A 141 18.49 -14.42 -6.28
N CYS A 142 17.65 -14.88 -5.36
CA CYS A 142 17.96 -15.37 -4.03
C CYS A 142 19.43 -15.84 -3.91
N MET A 143 20.14 -15.33 -2.90
CA MET A 143 21.31 -16.00 -2.34
C MET A 143 20.99 -16.36 -0.90
#